data_AF-A0A8T5GXL7-F1
#
_entry.id   AF-A0A8T5GXL7-F1
#
_cell.length_a   1.000
_cell.length_b   1.000
_cell.length_c   1.000
_cell.angle_alpha   90.00
_cell.angle_beta   90.00
_cell.angle_gamma   90.00
#
_symmetry.space_group_name_H-M   'P 1'
#
loop_
_entity.id
_entity.type
_entity.pdbx_description
1 polymer ?
#
loop_
_entity_poly.entity_id
_entity_poly.type
_entity_poly.pdbx_seq_one_letter_code
_entity_poly.pdbx_strand_id
1 'polypeptide(L)'
;GVWIESMGYIFTDNGRDWDGDHPPEEINLLIPGESYGWPDDEPETPVPQGTQGPIATWTPHTSVNGIDVRPQNSTLPGLSEGSGHTVYATVYGSWNTILPQGHQLIRVDFTPAFDAEGNFSGWDSETTVFAKDLGTPLPLRFSPSGDLYYAIFGNGGTLYRVTST
;
A
#
# COMPACT_ATOMS: atom_id res chain seq x y z
N GLY A 1 8.78 -1.28 -1.84
CA GLY A 1 8.06 -1.16 -3.12
C GLY A 1 8.08 -2.45 -3.90
N VAL A 2 7.43 -2.43 -5.07
CA VAL A 2 7.32 -3.54 -6.02
C VAL A 2 7.21 -2.98 -7.45
N TRP A 3 7.73 -3.72 -8.43
CA TRP A 3 7.59 -3.38 -9.86
C TRP A 3 6.37 -4.05 -10.46
N ILE A 4 5.58 -3.28 -11.24
CA ILE A 4 4.43 -3.77 -11.99
C ILE A 4 4.64 -3.35 -13.45
N GLU A 5 4.71 -4.30 -14.38
CA GLU A 5 5.20 -4.08 -15.75
C GLU A 5 4.52 -2.94 -16.52
N SER A 6 3.20 -2.77 -16.36
CA SER A 6 2.43 -1.70 -17.03
C SER A 6 2.17 -0.45 -16.17
N MET A 7 2.60 -0.44 -14.90
CA MET A 7 2.49 0.76 -14.04
C MET A 7 3.85 1.43 -13.84
N GLY A 8 4.87 0.63 -13.50
CA GLY A 8 6.16 1.09 -13.00
C GLY A 8 6.46 0.59 -11.60
N TYR A 9 7.39 1.25 -10.90
CA TYR A 9 7.74 0.92 -9.53
C TYR A 9 6.82 1.67 -8.57
N ILE A 10 6.06 0.95 -7.74
CA ILE A 10 5.30 1.55 -6.65
C ILE A 10 6.02 1.34 -5.32
N PHE A 11 5.91 2.27 -4.40
CA PHE A 11 6.52 2.18 -3.08
C PHE A 11 5.62 2.74 -2.01
N THR A 12 5.81 2.25 -0.79
CA THR A 12 5.15 2.78 0.38
C THR A 12 6.04 3.85 0.98
N ASP A 13 5.44 4.91 1.51
CA ASP A 13 6.10 5.94 2.29
C ASP A 13 5.33 6.17 3.58
N ASN A 14 6.07 6.21 4.69
CA ASN A 14 5.50 6.49 5.99
C ASN A 14 5.94 7.90 6.34
N GLY A 15 4.99 8.83 6.35
CA GLY A 15 5.35 10.22 6.59
C GLY A 15 5.69 10.52 8.05
N ARG A 16 5.92 11.81 8.34
CA ARG A 16 6.44 12.28 9.63
C ARG A 16 5.54 11.88 10.81
N ASP A 17 6.15 11.61 11.95
CA ASP A 17 5.42 11.45 13.22
C ASP A 17 5.08 12.81 13.85
N TRP A 18 4.07 12.82 14.71
CA TRP A 18 3.67 13.94 15.58
C TRP A 18 3.04 15.16 14.90
N ASP A 19 2.32 14.94 13.79
CA ASP A 19 1.55 15.98 13.10
C ASP A 19 0.04 15.66 13.05
N GLY A 20 -0.47 15.05 14.13
CA GLY A 20 -1.89 14.77 14.30
C GLY A 20 -2.38 13.57 13.49
N ASP A 21 -3.27 13.82 12.53
CA ASP A 21 -3.76 12.84 11.54
C ASP A 21 -3.09 13.10 10.16
N HIS A 22 -1.93 13.76 10.16
CA HIS A 22 -1.13 14.05 8.97
C HIS A 22 0.30 13.55 9.16
N PRO A 23 0.98 13.18 8.06
CA PRO A 23 0.44 12.83 6.75
C PRO A 23 -0.21 11.44 6.79
N PRO A 24 -1.07 11.12 5.81
CA PRO A 24 -1.47 9.74 5.59
C PRO A 24 -0.24 8.87 5.32
N GLU A 25 -0.39 7.57 5.55
CA GLU A 25 0.56 6.61 4.99
C GLU A 25 0.31 6.54 3.48
N GLU A 26 1.37 6.51 2.68
CA GLU A 26 1.26 6.70 1.24
C GLU A 26 1.72 5.47 0.46
N ILE A 27 1.09 5.26 -0.70
CA ILE A 27 1.61 4.43 -1.77
C ILE A 27 1.79 5.33 -2.99
N ASN A 28 3.03 5.43 -3.44
CA ASN A 28 3.48 6.34 -4.48
C ASN A 28 3.90 5.57 -5.74
N LEU A 29 3.64 6.14 -6.92
CA LEU A 29 4.22 5.68 -8.19
C LEU A 29 5.53 6.42 -8.44
N LEU A 30 6.63 5.69 -8.59
CA LEU A 30 7.94 6.28 -8.83
C LEU A 30 8.04 6.89 -10.23
N ILE A 31 8.36 8.18 -10.27
CA ILE A 31 8.73 8.94 -11.45
C ILE A 31 10.16 9.46 -11.20
N PRO A 32 11.16 9.00 -11.97
CA PRO A 32 12.54 9.35 -11.71
C PRO A 32 12.80 10.87 -11.73
N GLY A 33 13.38 11.38 -10.64
CA GLY A 33 13.78 12.78 -10.51
C GLY A 33 12.70 13.72 -9.97
N GLU A 34 11.49 13.22 -9.70
CA GLU A 34 10.40 14.01 -9.15
C GLU A 34 10.46 14.17 -7.61
N SER A 35 9.73 15.15 -7.09
CA SER A 35 9.53 15.39 -5.65
C SER A 35 8.17 14.85 -5.20
N TYR A 36 8.07 14.38 -3.95
CA TYR A 36 6.87 13.74 -3.37
C TYR A 36 6.35 14.50 -2.13
N GLY A 37 6.59 15.81 -2.06
CA GLY A 37 6.04 16.65 -0.99
C GLY A 37 6.96 16.81 0.21
N TRP A 38 7.59 15.73 0.68
CA TRP A 38 8.51 15.83 1.83
C TRP A 38 9.73 16.74 1.56
N PRO A 39 10.16 17.59 2.51
CA PRO A 39 9.62 17.81 3.87
C PRO A 39 8.58 18.95 3.95
N ASP A 40 8.03 19.39 2.84
CA ASP A 40 7.17 20.58 2.75
C ASP A 40 5.66 20.24 2.77
N ASP A 41 5.29 18.96 2.93
CA ASP A 41 3.90 18.54 3.14
C ASP A 41 3.35 19.08 4.47
N GLU A 42 2.14 19.63 4.43
CA GLU A 42 1.41 20.18 5.59
C GLU A 42 -0.07 19.74 5.54
N PRO A 43 -0.81 19.72 6.66
CA PRO A 43 -2.22 19.33 6.67
C PRO A 43 -3.11 20.08 5.67
N GLU A 44 -2.87 21.38 5.50
CA GLU A 44 -3.59 22.23 4.54
C GLU A 44 -3.11 22.05 3.09
N THR A 45 -1.89 21.57 2.91
CA THR A 45 -1.25 21.34 1.61
C THR A 45 -0.53 19.99 1.57
N PRO A 46 -1.27 18.86 1.66
CA PRO A 46 -0.66 17.54 1.81
C PRO A 46 0.08 17.09 0.55
N VAL A 47 -0.25 17.69 -0.61
CA VAL A 47 0.52 17.58 -1.84
C VAL A 47 0.95 18.99 -2.26
N PRO A 48 2.15 19.44 -1.86
CA PRO A 48 2.66 20.76 -2.23
C PRO A 48 2.70 21.00 -3.73
N GLN A 49 2.64 22.27 -4.14
CA GLN A 49 2.67 22.60 -5.56
C GLN A 49 3.98 22.14 -6.22
N GLY A 50 3.86 21.41 -7.34
CA GLY A 50 5.02 20.93 -8.09
C GLY A 50 5.58 19.60 -7.60
N THR A 51 4.88 18.91 -6.70
CA THR A 51 5.21 17.55 -6.27
C THR A 51 4.20 16.53 -6.79
N GLN A 52 4.58 15.27 -6.79
CA GLN A 52 3.72 14.14 -7.12
C GLN A 52 2.96 13.73 -5.86
N GLY A 53 1.65 13.48 -6.02
CA GLY A 53 0.82 12.95 -4.95
C GLY A 53 0.81 11.42 -4.93
N PRO A 54 0.33 10.81 -3.84
CA PRO A 54 0.18 9.37 -3.74
C PRO A 54 -0.90 8.84 -4.69
N ILE A 55 -0.69 7.60 -5.15
CA ILE A 55 -1.69 6.85 -5.96
C ILE A 55 -2.63 6.03 -5.08
N ALA A 56 -2.33 5.87 -3.80
CA ALA A 56 -3.25 5.39 -2.78
C ALA A 56 -2.77 5.85 -1.40
N THR A 57 -3.69 6.04 -0.46
CA THR A 57 -3.38 6.43 0.91
C THR A 57 -3.94 5.44 1.92
N TRP A 58 -3.39 5.48 3.12
CA TRP A 58 -3.85 4.71 4.26
C TRP A 58 -3.80 5.54 5.55
N THR A 59 -4.31 4.94 6.63
CA THR A 59 -4.46 5.61 7.92
C THR A 59 -3.11 6.11 8.46
N PRO A 60 -2.98 7.42 8.77
CA PRO A 60 -1.78 8.03 9.33
C PRO A 60 -1.17 7.26 10.52
N HIS A 61 0.16 7.28 10.62
CA HIS A 61 0.92 6.71 11.74
C HIS A 61 0.67 5.21 12.00
N THR A 62 0.30 4.45 10.96
CA THR A 62 0.09 3.00 11.05
C THR A 62 1.13 2.17 10.31
N SER A 63 2.06 2.83 9.61
CA SER A 63 3.24 2.25 8.94
C SER A 63 2.92 1.15 7.94
N VAL A 64 2.74 1.53 6.67
CA VAL A 64 2.56 0.57 5.56
C VAL A 64 3.93 0.05 5.11
N ASN A 65 4.40 -1.02 5.76
CA ASN A 65 5.82 -1.41 5.72
C ASN A 65 6.21 -2.42 4.63
N GLY A 66 5.26 -3.05 3.96
CA GLY A 66 5.57 -4.05 2.96
C GLY A 66 4.47 -4.16 1.94
N ILE A 67 4.84 -4.28 0.66
CA ILE A 67 3.92 -4.35 -0.46
C ILE A 67 4.42 -5.36 -1.48
N ASP A 68 3.50 -6.09 -2.10
CA ASP A 68 3.79 -7.02 -3.19
C ASP A 68 2.61 -7.15 -4.14
N VAL A 69 2.90 -7.47 -5.40
CA VAL A 69 1.90 -7.59 -6.47
C VAL A 69 1.28 -8.98 -6.46
N ARG A 70 -0.05 -9.04 -6.52
CA ARG A 70 -0.79 -10.30 -6.62
C ARG A 70 -0.55 -10.93 -8.00
N PRO A 71 0.06 -12.13 -8.08
CA PRO A 71 0.19 -12.82 -9.35
C PRO A 71 -1.17 -13.42 -9.78
N GLN A 72 -1.37 -13.59 -11.08
CA GLN A 72 -2.64 -14.09 -11.64
C GLN A 72 -3.00 -15.50 -11.18
N ASN A 73 -2.01 -16.33 -10.83
CA ASN A 73 -2.23 -17.67 -10.30
C ASN A 73 -2.59 -17.71 -8.80
N SER A 74 -2.66 -16.55 -8.12
CA SER A 74 -3.07 -16.50 -6.71
C SER A 74 -4.57 -16.77 -6.54
N THR A 75 -4.91 -17.53 -5.50
CA THR A 75 -6.31 -17.76 -5.10
C THR A 75 -6.90 -16.63 -4.27
N LEU A 76 -6.07 -15.68 -3.81
CA LEU A 76 -6.56 -14.51 -3.09
C LEU A 76 -7.36 -13.59 -4.02
N PRO A 77 -8.35 -12.82 -3.52
CA PRO A 77 -9.19 -11.99 -4.37
C PRO A 77 -8.42 -10.80 -4.95
N GLY A 78 -8.74 -10.41 -6.18
CA GLY A 78 -8.18 -9.23 -6.83
C GLY A 78 -8.77 -9.04 -8.20
N LEU A 79 -8.30 -8.01 -8.91
CA LEU A 79 -8.69 -7.72 -10.28
C LEU A 79 -8.29 -8.86 -11.22
N SER A 80 -9.15 -9.10 -12.22
CA SER A 80 -8.85 -9.99 -13.33
C SER A 80 -7.76 -9.42 -14.23
N GLU A 81 -7.06 -10.32 -14.93
CA GLU A 81 -6.08 -9.95 -15.96
C GLU A 81 -6.69 -8.95 -16.96
N GLY A 82 -5.96 -7.86 -17.23
CA GLY A 82 -6.39 -6.80 -18.14
C GLY A 82 -7.32 -5.74 -17.53
N SER A 83 -7.85 -5.96 -16.33
CA SER A 83 -8.70 -4.97 -15.64
C SER A 83 -7.93 -4.01 -14.73
N GLY A 84 -6.65 -4.29 -14.48
CA GLY A 84 -5.78 -3.52 -13.61
C GLY A 84 -4.83 -4.41 -12.82
N HIS A 85 -4.37 -3.94 -11.66
CA HIS A 85 -3.42 -4.63 -10.80
C HIS A 85 -3.88 -4.63 -9.36
N THR A 86 -3.74 -5.78 -8.69
CA THR A 86 -3.96 -5.87 -7.24
C THR A 86 -2.64 -6.00 -6.54
N VAL A 87 -2.45 -5.24 -5.47
CA VAL A 87 -1.34 -5.41 -4.55
C VAL A 87 -1.85 -5.65 -3.14
N TYR A 88 -1.02 -6.32 -2.36
CA TYR A 88 -1.26 -6.53 -0.94
C TYR A 88 -0.17 -5.81 -0.15
N ALA A 89 -0.55 -5.19 0.96
CA ALA A 89 0.41 -4.55 1.84
C ALA A 89 0.15 -4.84 3.33
N THR A 90 1.22 -4.96 4.10
CA THR A 90 1.16 -5.08 5.56
C THR A 90 1.17 -3.71 6.22
N VAL A 91 0.27 -3.50 7.16
CA VAL A 91 0.20 -2.33 8.02
C VAL A 91 0.67 -2.75 9.41
N TYR A 92 1.85 -2.28 9.81
CA TYR A 92 2.52 -2.76 11.03
C TYR A 92 1.74 -2.39 12.29
N GLY A 93 1.24 -1.16 12.32
CA GLY A 93 0.39 -0.62 13.37
C GLY A 93 1.02 0.55 14.11
N SER A 94 0.15 1.38 14.68
CA SER A 94 0.52 2.57 15.43
C SER A 94 1.15 2.20 16.78
N TRP A 95 2.23 2.91 17.13
CA TRP A 95 2.92 2.69 18.40
C TRP A 95 2.47 3.66 19.51
N ASN A 96 1.74 4.72 19.17
CA ASN A 96 1.37 5.81 20.07
C ASN A 96 -0.12 6.20 20.01
N THR A 97 -1.04 5.23 20.05
CA THR A 97 -2.50 5.48 20.05
C THR A 97 -3.20 4.77 21.21
N ILE A 98 -4.33 5.34 21.66
CA ILE A 98 -5.17 4.77 22.73
C ILE A 98 -5.87 3.48 22.27
N LEU A 99 -6.29 3.45 21.00
CA LEU A 99 -6.82 2.25 20.34
C LEU A 99 -5.77 1.78 19.31
N PRO A 100 -5.30 0.53 19.37
CA PRO A 100 -4.37 0.01 18.37
C PRO A 100 -4.97 0.14 16.97
N GLN A 101 -4.24 0.79 16.07
CA GLN A 101 -4.59 0.87 14.65
C GLN A 101 -3.53 0.13 13.82
N GLY A 102 -3.92 -0.36 12.65
CA GLY A 102 -3.10 -1.26 11.83
C GLY A 102 -3.17 -2.71 12.31
N HIS A 103 -2.03 -3.41 12.35
CA HIS A 103 -1.97 -4.87 12.51
C HIS A 103 -2.81 -5.59 11.45
N GLN A 104 -2.68 -5.12 10.22
CA GLN A 104 -3.58 -5.42 9.11
C GLN A 104 -2.82 -5.89 7.88
N LEU A 105 -3.56 -6.60 7.04
CA LEU A 105 -3.24 -6.83 5.64
C LEU A 105 -4.27 -6.06 4.82
N ILE A 106 -3.80 -5.10 4.02
CA ILE A 106 -4.64 -4.33 3.11
C ILE A 106 -4.49 -4.86 1.69
N ARG A 107 -5.54 -4.69 0.89
CA ARG A 107 -5.56 -4.90 -0.56
C ARG A 107 -5.77 -3.57 -1.23
N VAL A 108 -4.98 -3.26 -2.25
CA VAL A 108 -5.16 -2.10 -3.12
C VAL A 108 -5.38 -2.59 -4.53
N ASP A 109 -6.52 -2.24 -5.10
CA ASP A 109 -6.87 -2.52 -6.49
C ASP A 109 -6.65 -1.25 -7.31
N PHE A 110 -5.71 -1.30 -8.26
CA PHE A 110 -5.41 -0.21 -9.18
C PHE A 110 -6.08 -0.46 -10.53
N THR A 111 -6.95 0.45 -10.96
CA THR A 111 -7.62 0.40 -12.27
C THR A 111 -7.17 1.57 -13.15
N PRO A 112 -7.02 1.37 -14.47
CA PRO A 112 -6.61 2.45 -15.36
C PRO A 112 -7.68 3.56 -15.38
N ALA A 113 -7.23 4.80 -15.20
CA ALA A 113 -8.06 5.99 -15.34
C ALA A 113 -7.88 6.58 -16.74
N PHE A 114 -8.96 7.18 -17.26
CA PHE A 114 -8.97 7.81 -18.58
C PHE A 114 -9.55 9.22 -18.50
N ASP A 115 -9.03 10.14 -19.31
CA ASP A 115 -9.58 11.49 -19.46
C ASP A 115 -10.92 11.49 -20.23
N ALA A 116 -11.50 12.68 -20.41
CA ALA A 116 -12.80 12.83 -21.09
C ALA A 116 -12.73 12.41 -22.58
N GLU A 117 -11.54 12.41 -23.17
CA GLU A 117 -11.24 12.03 -24.54
C GLU A 117 -10.91 10.53 -24.68
N GLY A 118 -10.83 9.79 -23.57
CA GLY A 118 -10.53 8.36 -23.52
C GLY A 118 -9.03 8.03 -23.56
N ASN A 119 -8.14 9.00 -23.36
CA ASN A 119 -6.71 8.73 -23.22
C ASN A 119 -6.38 8.33 -21.79
N PHE A 120 -5.40 7.45 -21.63
CA PHE A 120 -4.90 7.05 -20.32
C PHE A 120 -4.38 8.27 -19.55
N SER A 121 -4.91 8.49 -18.34
CA SER A 121 -4.59 9.63 -17.49
C SER A 121 -3.90 9.23 -16.17
N GLY A 122 -3.87 7.94 -15.84
CA GLY A 122 -3.23 7.44 -14.63
C GLY A 122 -3.90 6.19 -14.07
N TRP A 123 -3.84 6.03 -12.76
CA TRP A 123 -4.42 4.90 -12.04
C TRP A 123 -5.34 5.40 -10.94
N ASP A 124 -6.58 4.92 -10.95
CA ASP A 124 -7.47 5.00 -9.79
C ASP A 124 -7.13 3.86 -8.83
N SER A 125 -7.46 4.03 -7.54
CA SER A 125 -7.21 3.03 -6.52
C SER A 125 -8.42 2.79 -5.60
N GLU A 126 -8.68 1.54 -5.26
CA GLU A 126 -9.55 1.17 -4.15
C GLU A 126 -8.76 0.41 -3.08
N THR A 127 -8.65 0.98 -1.88
CA THR A 127 -7.96 0.34 -0.75
C THR A 127 -8.98 -0.25 0.23
N THR A 128 -8.78 -1.52 0.58
CA THR A 128 -9.65 -2.25 1.51
C THR A 128 -8.85 -3.03 2.55
N VAL A 129 -9.42 -3.21 3.74
CA VAL A 129 -8.85 -4.14 4.73
C VAL A 129 -9.19 -5.57 4.33
N PHE A 130 -8.16 -6.36 4.02
CA PHE A 130 -8.32 -7.78 3.69
C PHE A 130 -8.31 -8.67 4.93
N ALA A 131 -7.41 -8.41 5.88
CA ALA A 131 -7.38 -9.12 7.16
C ALA A 131 -6.93 -8.20 8.31
N LYS A 132 -7.37 -8.52 9.54
CA LYS A 132 -7.11 -7.78 10.78
C LYS A 132 -6.52 -8.71 11.83
N ASP A 133 -6.00 -8.13 12.91
CA ASP A 133 -5.47 -8.84 14.07
C ASP A 133 -4.23 -9.72 13.74
N LEU A 134 -3.37 -9.24 12.85
CA LEU A 134 -2.17 -9.96 12.38
C LEU A 134 -0.99 -9.95 13.38
N GLY A 135 -1.16 -9.36 14.58
CA GLY A 135 -0.05 -9.15 15.50
C GLY A 135 0.88 -8.05 15.00
N THR A 136 2.15 -8.34 14.76
CA THR A 136 3.16 -7.34 14.30
C THR A 136 3.67 -7.69 12.91
N PRO A 137 2.83 -7.50 11.87
CA PRO A 137 3.13 -8.01 10.54
C PRO A 137 4.35 -7.28 9.94
N LEU A 138 5.31 -8.08 9.49
CA LEU A 138 6.47 -7.69 8.70
C LEU A 138 6.15 -7.83 7.19
N PRO A 139 7.04 -7.36 6.29
CA PRO A 139 6.75 -7.38 4.86
C PRO A 139 6.30 -8.74 4.33
N LEU A 140 5.32 -8.71 3.44
CA LEU A 140 4.73 -9.88 2.78
C LEU A 140 5.37 -10.16 1.42
N ARG A 141 5.28 -11.42 0.96
CA ARG A 141 5.67 -11.85 -0.38
C ARG A 141 4.78 -12.95 -0.94
N PHE A 142 4.46 -12.85 -2.22
CA PHE A 142 3.89 -13.94 -2.99
C PHE A 142 4.99 -14.93 -3.39
N SER A 143 4.70 -16.22 -3.27
CA SER A 143 5.52 -17.28 -3.85
C SER A 143 5.23 -17.42 -5.35
N PRO A 144 6.10 -18.14 -6.11
CA PRO A 144 5.79 -18.51 -7.50
C PRO A 144 4.50 -19.34 -7.66
N SER A 145 4.05 -20.03 -6.61
CA SER A 145 2.77 -20.76 -6.61
C SER A 145 1.53 -19.88 -6.43
N GLY A 146 1.72 -18.58 -6.18
CA GLY A 146 0.62 -17.63 -5.95
C GLY A 146 0.13 -17.58 -4.50
N ASP A 147 0.81 -18.27 -3.57
CA ASP A 147 0.52 -18.22 -2.14
C ASP A 147 1.16 -16.97 -1.52
N LEU A 148 0.41 -16.25 -0.68
CA LEU A 148 0.91 -15.07 0.03
C LEU A 148 1.42 -15.45 1.42
N TYR A 149 2.60 -14.97 1.77
CA TYR A 149 3.20 -15.16 3.08
C TYR A 149 3.55 -13.83 3.73
N TYR A 150 3.47 -13.76 5.05
CA TYR A 150 4.01 -12.67 5.86
C TYR A 150 4.60 -13.23 7.16
N ALA A 151 5.55 -12.51 7.76
CA ALA A 151 6.09 -12.87 9.06
C ALA A 151 5.58 -11.91 10.14
N ILE A 152 5.68 -12.28 11.41
CA ILE A 152 5.49 -11.37 12.53
C ILE A 152 6.79 -11.17 13.31
N PHE A 153 6.98 -10.00 13.92
CA PHE A 153 8.12 -9.72 14.81
C PHE A 153 7.91 -10.30 16.22
N GLY A 154 6.71 -10.12 16.78
CA GLY A 154 6.34 -10.54 18.13
C GLY A 154 6.33 -12.06 18.31
N ASN A 155 6.25 -12.49 19.57
CA ASN A 155 6.09 -13.90 19.95
C ASN A 155 7.17 -14.85 19.41
N GLY A 156 8.40 -14.38 19.25
CA GLY A 156 9.53 -15.20 18.80
C GLY A 156 9.63 -15.38 17.28
N GLY A 157 8.79 -14.70 16.51
CA GLY A 157 8.79 -14.72 15.06
C GLY A 157 8.10 -15.94 14.47
N THR A 158 7.11 -15.71 13.61
CA THR A 158 6.34 -16.78 12.94
C THR A 158 6.06 -16.38 11.50
N LEU A 159 6.21 -17.33 10.58
CA LEU A 159 5.80 -17.19 9.18
C LEU A 159 4.38 -17.74 9.00
N TYR A 160 3.50 -16.92 8.44
CA TYR A 160 2.12 -17.28 8.12
C TYR A 160 1.93 -17.38 6.61
N ARG A 161 1.05 -18.30 6.20
CA ARG A 161 0.45 -18.31 4.87
C ARG A 161 -0.95 -17.77 4.95
N VAL A 162 -1.29 -16.83 4.07
CA VAL A 162 -2.63 -16.25 3.98
C VAL A 162 -3.53 -17.15 3.15
N THR A 163 -4.75 -17.39 3.62
CA THR A 163 -5.77 -18.17 2.90
C THR A 163 -7.08 -17.42 2.89
N SER A 164 -7.77 -17.36 1.75
CA SER A 164 -9.16 -16.90 1.67
C SER A 164 -10.08 -18.11 1.80
N THR A 165 -11.13 -17.98 2.62
CA THR A 165 -12.24 -18.94 2.71
C THR A 165 -13.44 -18.45 1.93
#